data_AF-A0A1D8AF35-F1
#
_entry.id   AF-A0A1D8AF35-F1
#
_cell.length_a   1.000
_cell.length_b   1.000
_cell.length_c   1.000
_cell.angle_alpha   90.00
_cell.angle_beta   90.00
_cell.angle_gamma   90.00
#
_symmetry.space_group_name_H-M   'P 1'
#
loop_
_entity.id
_entity.type
_entity.pdbx_description
1 polymer ?
#
loop_
_entity_poly.entity_id
_entity_poly.type
_entity_poly.pdbx_seq_one_letter_code
_entity_poly.pdbx_strand_id
1 'polypeptide(L)'
;MAFDRAIETAERFELEGPVERWREVRQMIHDQICDQGFDTELNSFVQYYGGKTLDASLLLMAQFGFLPPSDPRVQGTIAAVERELLQGGFVQRYSTASADDGVGGREGAFLACSFWLVDAYVLSGRLEDARDLFERLIGLANDLGLLAEEYDAQDNRLLGNFPQAFSHIGLVNSAHNLVMDKGPAAQRADRCAPRSQRKPSTNGCRKPVSALMRPDPRRSPNF
;
A
#
# COMPACT_ATOMS: atom_id res chain seq x y z
N MET A 1 0.87 2.38 -7.71
CA MET A 1 1.21 3.02 -6.42
C MET A 1 2.73 3.10 -6.22
N ALA A 2 3.38 3.95 -7.01
CA ALA A 2 4.79 4.35 -6.86
C ALA A 2 4.92 5.77 -7.41
N PHE A 3 4.44 5.99 -8.64
CA PHE A 3 4.25 7.33 -9.20
C PHE A 3 3.38 8.23 -8.31
N ASP A 4 2.27 7.71 -7.79
CA ASP A 4 1.41 8.46 -6.85
C ASP A 4 2.17 8.98 -5.63
N ARG A 5 2.97 8.12 -4.99
CA ARG A 5 3.82 8.51 -3.84
C ARG A 5 4.97 9.41 -4.25
N ALA A 6 5.56 9.22 -5.44
CA ALA A 6 6.63 10.07 -5.96
C ALA A 6 6.13 11.50 -6.23
N ILE A 7 4.95 11.63 -6.85
CA ILE A 7 4.25 12.91 -7.05
C ILE A 7 3.97 13.56 -5.70
N GLU A 8 3.28 12.85 -4.78
CA GLU A 8 2.95 13.38 -3.46
C GLU A 8 4.20 13.85 -2.71
N THR A 9 5.28 13.07 -2.75
CA THR A 9 6.55 13.41 -2.11
C THR A 9 7.18 14.64 -2.75
N ALA A 10 7.26 14.70 -4.08
CA ALA A 10 7.85 15.83 -4.78
C ALA A 10 7.11 17.14 -4.50
N GLU A 11 5.78 17.11 -4.52
CA GLU A 11 4.95 18.29 -4.24
C GLU A 11 5.00 18.71 -2.78
N ARG A 12 4.90 17.74 -1.86
CA ARG A 12 4.89 18.01 -0.43
C ARG A 12 6.21 18.59 0.09
N PHE A 13 7.33 18.16 -0.48
CA PHE A 13 8.66 18.55 -0.03
C PHE A 13 9.37 19.51 -1.01
N GLU A 14 8.66 20.01 -2.02
CA GLU A 14 9.18 20.94 -3.04
C GLU A 14 10.48 20.41 -3.69
N LEU A 15 10.49 19.11 -4.02
CA LEU A 15 11.64 18.46 -4.66
C LEU A 15 11.54 18.55 -6.18
N GLU A 16 12.68 18.71 -6.83
CA GLU A 16 12.76 18.65 -8.29
C GLU A 16 12.50 17.22 -8.79
N GLY A 17 11.63 17.09 -9.79
CA GLY A 17 11.33 15.82 -10.42
C GLY A 17 10.38 15.98 -11.62
N PRO A 18 10.30 15.00 -12.52
CA PRO A 18 9.42 15.03 -13.68
C PRO A 18 7.97 14.72 -13.28
N VAL A 19 7.37 15.56 -12.43
CA VAL A 19 6.04 15.35 -11.82
C VAL A 19 4.94 15.15 -12.86
N GLU A 20 4.89 16.00 -13.90
CA GLU A 20 3.87 15.89 -14.95
C GLU A 20 3.97 14.56 -15.71
N ARG A 21 5.18 14.13 -16.06
CA ARG A 21 5.39 12.82 -16.68
C ARG A 21 4.93 11.69 -15.77
N TRP A 22 5.19 11.77 -14.46
CA TRP A 22 4.70 10.77 -13.52
C TRP A 22 3.17 10.77 -13.42
N ARG A 23 2.51 11.93 -13.51
CA ARG A 23 1.04 12.03 -13.53
C ARG A 23 0.46 11.34 -14.78
N GLU A 24 1.02 11.63 -15.94
CA GLU A 24 0.62 11.02 -17.20
C GLU A 24 0.76 9.49 -17.16
N VAL A 25 1.93 8.99 -16.73
CA VAL A 25 2.17 7.54 -16.65
C VAL A 25 1.28 6.88 -15.59
N ARG A 26 1.06 7.53 -14.43
CA ARG A 26 0.12 7.05 -13.41
C ARG A 26 -1.28 6.89 -13.99
N GLN A 27 -1.76 7.89 -14.72
CA GLN A 27 -3.10 7.88 -15.32
C GLN A 27 -3.22 6.79 -16.39
N MET A 28 -2.24 6.70 -17.29
CA MET A 28 -2.20 5.67 -18.33
C MET A 28 -2.25 4.25 -17.74
N ILE A 29 -1.46 3.97 -16.70
CA ILE A 29 -1.47 2.66 -16.03
C ILE A 29 -2.82 2.40 -15.35
N HIS A 30 -3.37 3.40 -14.66
CA HIS A 30 -4.67 3.27 -14.00
C HIS A 30 -5.79 2.91 -14.99
N ASP A 31 -5.85 3.64 -16.11
CA ASP A 31 -6.89 3.45 -17.12
C ASP A 31 -6.74 2.09 -17.81
N GLN A 32 -5.51 1.69 -18.14
CA GLN A 32 -5.25 0.37 -18.71
C GLN A 32 -5.65 -0.78 -17.76
N ILE A 33 -5.33 -0.69 -16.47
CA ILE A 33 -5.72 -1.71 -15.49
C ILE A 33 -7.25 -1.77 -15.36
N CYS A 34 -7.94 -0.63 -15.35
CA CYS A 34 -9.40 -0.58 -15.29
C CYS A 34 -10.07 -1.17 -16.53
N ASP A 35 -9.48 -0.97 -17.70
CA ASP A 35 -10.00 -1.44 -18.99
C ASP A 35 -9.72 -2.93 -19.23
N GLN A 36 -8.48 -3.38 -18.99
CA GLN A 36 -8.03 -4.72 -19.36
C GLN A 36 -7.97 -5.71 -18.19
N GLY A 37 -7.96 -5.21 -16.96
CA GLY A 37 -7.82 -6.01 -15.75
C GLY A 37 -9.14 -6.35 -15.07
N PHE A 38 -10.25 -5.72 -15.44
CA PHE A 38 -11.57 -5.98 -14.86
C PHE A 38 -12.42 -6.86 -15.79
N ASP A 39 -12.81 -8.03 -15.30
CA ASP A 39 -13.72 -8.93 -16.01
C ASP A 39 -15.15 -8.66 -15.54
N THR A 40 -16.00 -8.21 -16.47
CA THR A 40 -17.41 -7.86 -16.18
C THR A 40 -18.30 -9.08 -15.94
N GLU A 41 -17.94 -10.25 -16.47
CA GLU A 41 -18.71 -11.50 -16.27
C GLU A 41 -18.45 -12.05 -14.86
N LEU A 42 -17.19 -12.02 -14.41
CA LEU A 42 -16.79 -12.38 -13.06
C LEU A 42 -17.14 -11.28 -12.04
N ASN A 43 -17.37 -10.05 -12.51
CA ASN A 43 -17.50 -8.85 -11.71
C ASN A 43 -16.31 -8.67 -10.75
N SER A 44 -15.09 -8.87 -11.27
CA SER A 44 -13.86 -8.87 -10.48
C SER A 44 -12.68 -8.44 -11.32
N PHE A 45 -11.66 -7.86 -10.68
CA PHE A 45 -10.34 -7.83 -11.27
C PHE A 45 -9.77 -9.26 -11.38
N VAL A 46 -8.85 -9.47 -12.32
CA VAL A 46 -8.19 -10.77 -12.57
C VAL A 46 -6.69 -10.69 -12.36
N GLN A 47 -6.05 -11.84 -12.12
CA GLN A 47 -4.61 -11.94 -11.81
C GLN A 47 -3.72 -11.41 -12.95
N TYR A 48 -4.12 -11.63 -14.20
CA TYR A 48 -3.42 -11.16 -15.40
C TYR A 48 -4.39 -10.87 -16.54
N TYR A 49 -4.01 -9.97 -17.45
CA TYR A 49 -4.88 -9.55 -18.56
C TYR A 49 -5.25 -10.70 -19.49
N GLY A 50 -6.52 -10.76 -19.89
CA GLY A 50 -7.07 -11.82 -20.73
C GLY A 50 -7.25 -13.17 -20.02
N GLY A 51 -6.89 -13.27 -18.74
CA GLY A 51 -7.18 -14.43 -17.89
C GLY A 51 -8.53 -14.31 -17.17
N LYS A 52 -8.94 -15.40 -16.52
CA LYS A 52 -10.12 -15.46 -15.64
C LYS A 52 -9.78 -15.93 -14.22
N THR A 53 -8.49 -16.06 -13.91
CA THR A 53 -8.01 -16.54 -12.63
C THR A 53 -7.94 -15.40 -11.62
N LEU A 54 -8.34 -15.66 -10.37
CA LEU A 54 -8.22 -14.73 -9.26
C LEU A 54 -6.93 -14.97 -8.48
N ASP A 55 -6.43 -13.90 -7.86
CA ASP A 55 -5.33 -13.93 -6.90
C ASP A 55 -5.69 -13.06 -5.70
N ALA A 56 -5.38 -13.51 -4.50
CA ALA A 56 -5.70 -12.79 -3.26
C ALA A 56 -5.02 -11.42 -3.17
N SER A 57 -3.93 -11.17 -3.92
CA SER A 57 -3.29 -9.86 -4.02
C SER A 57 -4.21 -8.77 -4.58
N LEU A 58 -5.30 -9.14 -5.26
CA LEU A 58 -6.33 -8.20 -5.70
C LEU A 58 -7.00 -7.46 -4.53
N LEU A 59 -7.06 -8.06 -3.34
CA LEU A 59 -7.55 -7.41 -2.12
C LEU A 59 -6.72 -6.17 -1.73
N LEU A 60 -5.46 -6.09 -2.18
CA LEU A 60 -4.57 -4.97 -1.90
C LEU A 60 -4.91 -3.70 -2.71
N MET A 61 -5.76 -3.79 -3.74
CA MET A 61 -6.12 -2.64 -4.59
C MET A 61 -6.70 -1.48 -3.76
N ALA A 62 -7.67 -1.78 -2.89
CA ALA A 62 -8.27 -0.79 -2.00
C ALA A 62 -7.29 -0.32 -0.91
N GLN A 63 -6.49 -1.23 -0.37
CA GLN A 63 -5.50 -0.91 0.68
C GLN A 63 -4.42 0.05 0.19
N PHE A 64 -4.07 -0.04 -1.09
CA PHE A 64 -3.15 0.86 -1.76
C PHE A 64 -3.86 2.07 -2.38
N GLY A 65 -5.17 2.25 -2.22
CA GLY A 65 -5.88 3.40 -2.78
C GLY A 65 -5.83 3.44 -4.31
N PHE A 66 -5.73 2.29 -4.97
CA PHE A 66 -5.85 2.21 -6.43
C PHE A 66 -7.28 2.60 -6.86
N LEU A 67 -8.28 2.10 -6.13
CA LEU A 67 -9.68 2.50 -6.23
C LEU A 67 -10.25 2.73 -4.81
N PRO A 68 -11.31 3.56 -4.67
CA PRO A 68 -12.02 3.70 -3.41
C PRO A 68 -12.54 2.33 -2.91
N PRO A 69 -12.53 2.05 -1.60
CA PRO A 69 -13.11 0.83 -1.06
C PRO A 69 -14.57 0.61 -1.47
N SER A 70 -15.35 1.68 -1.58
CA SER A 70 -16.76 1.63 -1.97
C SER A 70 -16.99 1.47 -3.49
N ASP A 71 -15.94 1.40 -4.31
CA ASP A 71 -16.08 1.19 -5.75
C ASP A 71 -16.72 -0.19 -6.00
N PRO A 72 -17.79 -0.29 -6.82
CA PRO A 72 -18.45 -1.55 -7.10
C PRO A 72 -17.51 -2.65 -7.62
N ARG A 73 -16.46 -2.28 -8.35
CA ARG A 73 -15.46 -3.22 -8.88
C ARG A 73 -14.59 -3.80 -7.76
N VAL A 74 -14.26 -2.99 -6.75
CA VAL A 74 -13.55 -3.46 -5.55
C VAL A 74 -14.44 -4.41 -4.76
N GLN A 75 -15.70 -4.02 -4.51
CA GLN A 75 -16.65 -4.86 -3.77
C GLN A 75 -16.93 -6.19 -4.50
N GLY A 76 -17.07 -6.15 -5.82
CA GLY A 76 -17.21 -7.34 -6.65
C GLY A 76 -15.98 -8.26 -6.57
N THR A 77 -14.78 -7.68 -6.56
CA THR A 77 -13.53 -8.42 -6.40
C THR A 77 -13.41 -9.09 -5.03
N ILE A 78 -13.78 -8.41 -3.95
CA ILE A 78 -13.82 -9.00 -2.59
C ILE A 78 -14.77 -10.20 -2.58
N ALA A 79 -15.99 -10.02 -3.11
CA ALA A 79 -16.99 -11.09 -3.18
C ALA A 79 -16.54 -12.28 -4.05
N ALA A 80 -15.78 -12.04 -5.11
CA ALA A 80 -15.22 -13.08 -5.95
C ALA A 80 -14.12 -13.87 -5.22
N VAL A 81 -13.23 -13.18 -4.49
CA VAL A 81 -12.21 -13.81 -3.65
C VAL A 81 -12.85 -14.64 -2.53
N GLU A 82 -13.89 -14.14 -1.86
CA GLU A 82 -14.64 -14.89 -0.85
C GLU A 82 -15.23 -16.18 -1.42
N ARG A 83 -15.82 -16.11 -2.62
CA ARG A 83 -16.46 -17.27 -3.25
C ARG A 83 -15.47 -18.33 -3.70
N GLU A 84 -14.33 -17.92 -4.27
CA GLU A 84 -13.45 -18.82 -5.01
C GLU A 84 -12.18 -19.20 -4.27
N LEU A 85 -11.67 -18.33 -3.39
CA LEU A 85 -10.40 -18.53 -2.71
C LEU A 85 -10.55 -18.83 -1.20
N LEU A 86 -11.74 -18.63 -0.62
CA LEU A 86 -11.97 -18.94 0.79
C LEU A 86 -12.24 -20.44 0.97
N GLN A 87 -11.27 -21.16 1.53
CA GLN A 87 -11.37 -22.59 1.80
C GLN A 87 -11.10 -22.89 3.27
N GLY A 88 -12.00 -23.64 3.91
CA GLY A 88 -11.89 -23.92 5.34
C GLY A 88 -11.90 -22.64 6.20
N GLY A 89 -12.40 -21.52 5.67
CA GLY A 89 -12.41 -20.21 6.32
C GLY A 89 -11.11 -19.42 6.26
N PHE A 90 -10.17 -19.83 5.41
CA PHE A 90 -8.92 -19.12 5.16
C PHE A 90 -8.73 -18.91 3.65
N VAL A 91 -7.96 -17.89 3.28
CA VAL A 91 -7.80 -17.46 1.90
C VAL A 91 -6.61 -18.17 1.26
N GLN A 92 -6.88 -18.90 0.18
CA GLN A 92 -5.87 -19.41 -0.73
C GLN A 92 -5.29 -18.26 -1.57
N ARG A 93 -4.01 -18.37 -1.98
CA ARG A 93 -3.40 -17.32 -2.80
C ARG A 93 -4.04 -17.22 -4.18
N TYR A 94 -4.24 -18.35 -4.84
CA TYR A 94 -4.95 -18.51 -6.11
C TYR A 94 -5.68 -19.86 -6.09
N SER A 95 -6.58 -20.07 -7.06
CA SER A 95 -7.23 -21.37 -7.22
C SER A 95 -6.21 -22.42 -7.67
N THR A 96 -5.86 -23.35 -6.79
CA THR A 96 -4.97 -24.49 -7.07
C THR A 96 -5.56 -25.48 -8.09
N ALA A 97 -6.87 -25.39 -8.37
CA ALA A 97 -7.49 -26.15 -9.47
C ALA A 97 -7.05 -25.65 -10.86
N SER A 98 -6.42 -24.47 -10.95
CA SER A 98 -6.16 -23.75 -12.19
C SER A 98 -4.69 -23.34 -12.36
N ALA A 99 -3.87 -23.50 -11.32
CA ALA A 99 -2.47 -23.05 -11.29
C ALA A 99 -1.58 -24.18 -10.76
N ASP A 100 -0.70 -24.68 -11.62
CA ASP A 100 0.42 -25.55 -11.23
C ASP A 100 1.57 -24.62 -10.81
N ASP A 101 1.84 -24.54 -9.52
CA ASP A 101 2.89 -23.69 -8.94
C ASP A 101 4.28 -24.36 -8.97
N GLY A 102 4.35 -25.58 -9.52
CA GLY A 102 5.59 -26.35 -9.64
C GLY A 102 6.09 -26.93 -8.31
N VAL A 103 5.34 -26.81 -7.21
CA VAL A 103 5.68 -27.35 -5.90
C VAL A 103 4.64 -28.42 -5.55
N GLY A 104 4.86 -29.64 -6.05
CA GLY A 104 3.93 -30.75 -5.83
C GLY A 104 3.57 -30.93 -4.35
N GLY A 105 2.26 -30.96 -4.06
CA GLY A 105 1.72 -31.02 -2.70
C GLY A 105 0.32 -30.40 -2.66
N ARG A 106 -0.35 -30.49 -1.50
CA ARG A 106 -1.58 -29.74 -1.24
C ARG A 106 -1.19 -28.44 -0.55
N GLU A 107 -1.25 -27.33 -1.27
CA GLU A 107 -0.94 -25.98 -0.74
C GLU A 107 -1.91 -25.63 0.41
N GLY A 108 -1.37 -25.10 1.51
CA GLY A 108 -2.16 -24.59 2.62
C GLY A 108 -2.67 -23.18 2.32
N ALA A 109 -3.65 -22.72 3.11
CA ALA A 109 -4.13 -21.35 2.97
C ALA A 109 -3.06 -20.35 3.45
N PHE A 110 -2.85 -19.28 2.68
CA PHE A 110 -1.85 -18.27 3.00
C PHE A 110 -2.37 -17.32 4.08
N LEU A 111 -1.69 -17.29 5.22
CA LEU A 111 -2.14 -16.49 6.36
C LEU A 111 -2.10 -14.99 6.07
N ALA A 112 -1.07 -14.52 5.34
CA ALA A 112 -1.00 -13.14 4.89
C ALA A 112 -2.20 -12.73 4.01
N CYS A 113 -2.63 -13.61 3.09
CA CYS A 113 -3.80 -13.37 2.23
C CYS A 113 -5.09 -13.30 3.05
N SER A 114 -5.21 -14.12 4.09
CA SER A 114 -6.35 -14.08 5.01
C SER A 114 -6.41 -12.77 5.81
N PHE A 115 -5.26 -12.24 6.25
CA PHE A 115 -5.21 -10.89 6.85
C PHE A 115 -5.56 -9.78 5.85
N TRP A 116 -5.21 -9.92 4.57
CA TRP A 116 -5.63 -8.95 3.56
C TRP A 116 -7.15 -8.92 3.37
N LEU A 117 -7.84 -10.04 3.59
CA LEU A 117 -9.30 -10.11 3.56
C LEU A 117 -9.91 -9.43 4.79
N VAL A 118 -9.31 -9.60 5.98
CA VAL A 118 -9.67 -8.82 7.18
C VAL A 118 -9.59 -7.33 6.88
N ASP A 119 -8.49 -6.87 6.32
CA ASP A 119 -8.30 -5.46 5.98
C ASP A 119 -9.31 -4.96 4.93
N ALA A 120 -9.65 -5.81 3.95
CA ALA A 120 -10.67 -5.50 2.95
C ALA A 120 -12.06 -5.38 3.57
N TYR A 121 -12.41 -6.22 4.55
CA TYR A 121 -13.65 -6.10 5.31
C TYR A 121 -13.71 -4.82 6.13
N VAL A 122 -12.63 -4.46 6.84
CA VAL A 122 -12.55 -3.18 7.56
C VAL A 122 -12.80 -2.01 6.62
N LEU A 123 -12.10 -2.00 5.48
CA LEU A 123 -12.26 -0.96 4.46
C LEU A 123 -13.66 -0.88 3.84
N SER A 124 -14.40 -1.99 3.86
CA SER A 124 -15.76 -2.09 3.35
C SER A 124 -16.83 -1.85 4.42
N GLY A 125 -16.43 -1.54 5.67
CA GLY A 125 -17.34 -1.39 6.81
C GLY A 125 -17.93 -2.70 7.34
N ARG A 126 -17.45 -3.86 6.89
CA ARG A 126 -17.85 -5.20 7.33
C ARG A 126 -17.09 -5.59 8.60
N LEU A 127 -17.25 -4.80 9.67
CA LEU A 127 -16.41 -4.91 10.87
C LEU A 127 -16.57 -6.21 11.65
N GLU A 128 -17.77 -6.78 11.68
CA GLU A 128 -18.01 -8.07 12.35
C GLU A 128 -17.29 -9.20 11.60
N ASP A 129 -17.45 -9.28 10.27
CA ASP A 129 -16.73 -10.28 9.44
C ASP A 129 -15.20 -10.14 9.59
N ALA A 130 -14.71 -8.90 9.69
CA ALA A 130 -13.30 -8.61 9.94
C ALA A 130 -12.83 -9.15 11.30
N ARG A 131 -13.62 -8.95 12.36
CA ARG A 131 -13.31 -9.43 13.71
C ARG A 131 -13.32 -10.95 13.77
N ASP A 132 -14.35 -11.59 13.23
CA ASP A 132 -14.48 -13.05 13.24
C ASP A 132 -13.30 -13.73 12.54
N LEU A 133 -12.91 -13.24 11.36
CA LEU A 133 -11.76 -13.79 10.64
C LEU A 133 -10.44 -13.47 11.36
N PHE A 134 -10.29 -12.27 11.92
CA PHE A 134 -9.08 -11.89 12.66
C PHE A 134 -8.89 -12.74 13.92
N GLU A 135 -9.93 -12.93 14.72
CA GLU A 135 -9.90 -13.77 15.93
C GLU A 135 -9.54 -15.22 15.60
N ARG A 136 -10.09 -15.74 14.50
CA ARG A 136 -9.74 -17.07 14.00
C ARG A 136 -8.27 -17.17 13.63
N LEU A 137 -7.71 -16.16 12.95
CA LEU A 137 -6.31 -16.15 12.52
C LEU A 137 -5.33 -16.07 13.70
N ILE A 138 -5.59 -15.22 14.69
CA ILE A 138 -4.71 -15.12 15.87
C ILE A 138 -4.78 -16.39 16.74
N GLY A 139 -5.91 -17.12 16.70
CA GLY A 139 -6.05 -18.42 17.35
C GLY A 139 -5.17 -19.53 16.75
N LEU A 140 -4.57 -19.32 15.58
CA LEU A 140 -3.64 -20.27 14.96
C LEU A 140 -2.20 -20.14 15.46
N ALA A 141 -1.89 -19.04 16.16
CA ALA A 141 -0.55 -18.80 16.67
C ALA A 141 -0.19 -19.85 17.72
N ASN A 142 1.08 -20.27 17.73
CA ASN A 142 1.55 -21.18 18.77
C ASN A 142 1.65 -20.48 20.15
N ASP A 143 2.15 -21.20 21.14
CA ASP A 143 2.40 -20.73 22.50
C ASP A 143 3.33 -19.50 22.61
N LEU A 144 4.15 -19.26 21.57
CA LEU A 144 5.02 -18.09 21.46
C LEU A 144 4.36 -16.92 20.69
N GLY A 145 3.12 -17.08 20.23
CA GLY A 145 2.43 -16.10 19.39
C GLY A 145 2.92 -16.07 17.94
N LEU A 146 3.56 -17.14 17.47
CA LEU A 146 4.16 -17.21 16.13
C LEU A 146 3.25 -17.87 15.11
N LEU A 147 3.20 -17.28 13.91
CA LEU A 147 2.51 -17.79 12.73
C LEU A 147 3.49 -18.26 11.65
N ALA A 148 3.08 -19.27 10.88
CA ALA A 148 3.77 -19.69 9.67
C ALA A 148 3.27 -18.96 8.43
N GLU A 149 3.75 -19.36 7.26
CA GLU A 149 3.31 -18.84 5.97
C GLU A 149 1.91 -19.35 5.62
N GLU A 150 1.70 -20.64 5.80
CA GLU A 150 0.51 -21.36 5.41
C GLU A 150 -0.15 -22.05 6.61
N TYR A 151 -1.43 -22.37 6.44
CA TYR A 151 -2.18 -23.20 7.37
C TYR A 151 -2.99 -24.27 6.64
N ASP A 152 -2.85 -25.51 7.12
CA ASP A 152 -3.68 -26.62 6.69
C ASP A 152 -4.93 -26.72 7.57
N ALA A 153 -6.10 -26.39 7.01
CA ALA A 153 -7.38 -26.47 7.71
C ALA A 153 -7.96 -27.90 7.86
N GLN A 154 -7.45 -28.89 7.14
CA GLN A 154 -7.86 -30.30 7.30
C GLN A 154 -7.06 -30.96 8.43
N ASP A 155 -5.74 -30.79 8.41
CA ASP A 155 -4.83 -31.38 9.40
C ASP A 155 -4.67 -30.51 10.66
N ASN A 156 -5.17 -29.27 10.63
CA ASN A 156 -5.05 -28.26 11.69
C ASN A 156 -3.60 -28.00 12.11
N ARG A 157 -2.74 -27.67 11.14
CA ARG A 157 -1.31 -27.41 11.37
C ARG A 157 -0.78 -26.26 10.54
N LEU A 158 0.20 -25.57 11.12
CA LEU A 158 1.03 -24.59 10.43
C LEU A 158 1.92 -25.27 9.38
N LEU A 159 2.07 -24.65 8.22
CA LEU A 159 2.86 -25.12 7.09
C LEU A 159 3.79 -24.01 6.55
N GLY A 160 4.78 -24.42 5.77
CA GLY A 160 5.69 -23.50 5.08
C GLY A 160 6.69 -22.81 6.02
N ASN A 161 7.12 -21.61 5.62
CA ASN A 161 8.12 -20.85 6.38
C ASN A 161 7.63 -20.53 7.80
N PHE A 162 8.49 -20.75 8.81
CA PHE A 162 8.16 -20.50 10.21
C PHE A 162 9.36 -19.97 11.02
N PRO A 163 9.20 -18.86 11.78
CA PRO A 163 8.08 -17.93 11.74
C PRO A 163 8.08 -17.10 10.45
N GLN A 164 6.91 -16.83 9.87
CA GLN A 164 6.82 -16.05 8.63
C GLN A 164 6.57 -14.57 8.89
N ALA A 165 7.52 -13.72 8.51
CA ALA A 165 7.44 -12.28 8.76
C ALA A 165 6.22 -11.63 8.10
N PHE A 166 5.84 -12.04 6.89
CA PHE A 166 4.69 -11.46 6.20
C PHE A 166 3.35 -11.75 6.90
N SER A 167 3.17 -12.96 7.45
CA SER A 167 1.99 -13.29 8.24
C SER A 167 1.87 -12.39 9.48
N HIS A 168 3.01 -12.12 10.15
CA HIS A 168 3.04 -11.23 11.31
C HIS A 168 2.82 -9.75 10.94
N ILE A 169 3.33 -9.29 9.79
CA ILE A 169 3.03 -7.95 9.27
C ILE A 169 1.53 -7.83 8.99
N GLY A 170 0.91 -8.87 8.40
CA GLY A 170 -0.54 -8.96 8.22
C GLY A 170 -1.28 -8.79 9.54
N LEU A 171 -0.93 -9.60 10.55
CA LEU A 171 -1.52 -9.52 11.89
C LEU A 171 -1.45 -8.10 12.47
N VAL A 172 -0.27 -7.48 12.50
CA VAL A 172 -0.07 -6.15 13.09
C VAL A 172 -0.89 -5.09 12.35
N ASN A 173 -0.90 -5.14 11.01
CA ASN A 173 -1.67 -4.18 10.21
C ASN A 173 -3.18 -4.35 10.45
N SER A 174 -3.68 -5.58 10.42
CA SER A 174 -5.10 -5.88 10.64
C SER A 174 -5.58 -5.51 12.03
N ALA A 175 -4.79 -5.80 13.07
CA ALA A 175 -5.09 -5.37 14.44
C ALA A 175 -5.19 -3.85 14.52
N HIS A 176 -4.24 -3.12 13.91
CA HIS A 176 -4.25 -1.66 13.89
C HIS A 176 -5.46 -1.09 13.12
N ASN A 177 -5.82 -1.69 11.98
CA ASN A 177 -6.96 -1.24 11.17
C ASN A 177 -8.29 -1.47 11.89
N LEU A 178 -8.47 -2.61 12.56
CA LEU A 178 -9.65 -2.93 13.36
C LEU A 178 -9.87 -1.95 14.52
N VAL A 179 -8.79 -1.51 15.16
CA VAL A 179 -8.86 -0.54 16.27
C VAL A 179 -9.21 0.87 15.76
N MET A 180 -8.70 1.25 14.59
CA MET A 180 -8.83 2.61 14.07
C MET A 180 -10.06 2.83 13.16
N ASP A 181 -10.73 1.76 12.74
CA ASP A 181 -11.83 1.79 11.76
C ASP A 181 -11.47 2.54 10.45
N LYS A 182 -10.19 2.44 10.06
CA LYS A 182 -9.62 3.07 8.87
C LYS A 182 -8.61 2.11 8.25
N GLY A 183 -8.47 2.07 6.92
CA GLY A 183 -7.44 1.24 6.28
C GLY A 183 -6.06 1.90 6.12
N PRO A 184 -5.05 1.13 5.66
CA PRO A 184 -3.65 1.56 5.71
C PRO A 184 -3.33 2.82 4.91
N ALA A 185 -3.88 2.99 3.71
CA ALA A 185 -3.64 4.19 2.89
C ALA A 185 -4.13 5.47 3.56
N ALA A 186 -5.36 5.47 4.09
CA ALA A 186 -5.94 6.63 4.78
C ALA A 186 -5.12 6.98 6.03
N GLN A 187 -4.71 5.98 6.81
CA GLN A 187 -3.87 6.19 7.99
C GLN A 187 -2.49 6.78 7.65
N ARG A 188 -1.86 6.32 6.56
CA ARG A 188 -0.54 6.83 6.14
C ARG A 188 -0.64 8.26 5.60
N ALA A 189 -1.76 8.60 4.93
CA ALA A 189 -2.02 9.97 4.50
C ALA A 189 -2.20 10.92 5.71
N ASP A 190 -2.88 10.47 6.77
CA ASP A 190 -3.13 11.27 7.98
C ASP A 190 -1.86 11.54 8.81
N ARG A 191 -0.80 10.72 8.66
CA ARG A 191 0.47 10.92 9.39
C ARG A 191 1.29 12.01 8.71
N CYS A 192 1.32 13.20 9.31
CA CYS A 192 2.26 14.23 8.92
C CYS A 192 3.70 13.76 9.20
N ALA A 193 4.56 13.71 8.17
CA ALA A 193 6.00 13.56 8.39
C ALA A 193 6.49 14.71 9.29
N PRO A 194 7.38 14.46 10.26
CA PRO A 194 7.94 15.53 11.07
C PRO A 194 8.56 16.57 10.14
N ARG A 195 8.04 17.80 10.18
CA ARG A 195 8.61 18.93 9.44
C ARG A 195 10.08 19.03 9.84
N SER A 196 10.98 18.78 8.91
CA SER A 196 12.38 19.16 9.06
C SER A 196 12.39 20.67 9.32
N GLN A 197 12.69 21.06 10.56
CA GLN A 197 12.99 22.44 10.88
C GLN A 197 14.30 22.76 10.16
N ARG A 198 14.21 23.19 8.89
CA ARG A 198 15.32 23.87 8.24
C ARG A 198 15.60 25.11 9.07
N LYS A 199 16.69 25.10 9.84
CA LYS A 199 17.24 26.30 10.46
C LYS A 199 17.48 27.32 9.35
N PRO A 200 17.05 28.59 9.49
CA PRO A 200 17.35 29.61 8.50
C PRO A 200 18.87 29.70 8.34
N SER A 201 19.34 29.68 7.09
CA SER A 201 20.77 29.79 6.80
C SER A 201 21.26 31.17 7.24
N THR A 202 22.07 31.20 8.29
CA THR A 202 22.87 32.37 8.63
C THR A 202 24.05 32.41 7.67
N ASN A 203 23.86 32.92 6.46
CA ASN A 203 24.97 33.26 5.58
C ASN A 203 24.85 34.70 5.10
N GLY A 204 25.75 35.53 5.62
CA GLY A 204 26.36 36.62 4.86
C GLY A 204 25.64 37.96 4.91
N CYS A 205 25.87 38.70 5.98
CA CYS A 205 25.83 40.16 5.97
C CYS A 205 26.72 40.69 4.82
N ARG A 206 26.12 41.05 3.67
CA ARG A 206 26.78 41.91 2.68
C ARG A 206 26.65 43.34 3.16
N LYS A 207 27.74 43.89 3.71
CA LYS A 207 27.86 45.34 3.95
C LYS A 207 27.81 46.08 2.61
N PRO A 208 27.16 47.25 2.52
CA PRO A 208 27.20 48.06 1.32
C PRO A 208 28.59 48.71 1.20
N VAL A 209 29.18 48.63 0.00
CA VAL A 209 30.41 49.37 -0.33
C VAL A 209 30.00 50.85 -0.48
N SER A 210 30.31 51.65 0.53
CA SER A 210 30.14 53.11 0.49
C SER A 210 31.10 53.73 -0.51
N ALA A 211 30.56 54.46 -1.48
CA ALA A 211 31.30 55.29 -2.44
C ALA A 211 32.08 56.39 -1.71
N LEU A 212 33.40 56.37 -1.85
CA LEU A 212 34.32 57.44 -1.44
C LEU A 212 35.01 57.96 -2.69
N MET A 213 34.39 58.97 -3.32
CA MET A 213 35.08 59.93 -4.17
C MET A 213 34.38 61.28 -3.98
N ARG A 214 34.98 62.12 -3.12
CA ARG A 214 34.78 63.58 -3.13
C ARG A 214 36.14 64.21 -3.37
N PRO A 215 36.30 65.12 -4.34
CA PRO A 215 37.55 65.82 -4.54
C PRO A 215 37.71 66.98 -3.54
N ASP A 216 38.94 67.13 -3.03
CA ASP A 216 39.37 68.20 -2.12
C ASP A 216 39.64 69.51 -2.90
N PRO A 217 39.01 70.65 -2.55
CA PRO A 217 39.27 71.92 -3.19
C PRO A 217 40.34 72.68 -2.40
N ARG A 218 41.62 72.53 -2.77
CA ARG A 218 42.69 73.50 -2.48
C ARG A 218 44.02 73.12 -3.15
N ARG A 219 44.24 73.63 -4.36
CA ARG A 219 45.55 74.05 -4.89
C ARG A 219 45.37 74.73 -6.25
N SER A 220 45.54 76.04 -6.27
CA SER A 220 45.60 76.90 -7.46
C SER A 220 47.06 76.94 -8.00
N PRO A 221 47.34 77.59 -9.15
CA PRO A 221 48.15 77.03 -10.24
C PRO A 221 49.58 77.58 -10.27
N ASN A 222 50.45 77.00 -11.10
CA ASN A 222 51.60 77.70 -11.67
C ASN A 222 52.08 77.02 -12.95
N PHE A 223 52.06 77.81 -14.03
CA PHE A 223 52.62 77.68 -15.39
C PHE A 223 52.15 76.52 -16.27
#